data_AF-F4REG5-F1
#
_entry.id   AF-F4REG5-F1
#
_cell.length_a   1.000
_cell.length_b   1.000
_cell.length_c   1.000
_cell.angle_alpha   90.00
_cell.angle_beta   90.00
_cell.angle_gamma   90.00
#
_symmetry.space_group_name_H-M   'P 1'
#
loop_
_entity.id
_entity.type
_entity.pdbx_description
1 polymer ?
#
loop_
_entity_poly.entity_id
_entity_poly.type
_entity_poly.pdbx_seq_one_letter_code
_entity_poly.pdbx_strand_id
1 'polypeptide(L)'
;MSNASRHSHPAYASNNFEVTGEHGNTLTAQSGFRTVESGINCSGIGTDEAAEHAILLTAFSGLGVGLSVGEMYGLKCKIIAPNLPRPPYFIHEMSHHVHVGNAETFPGNLIDNTAISSTGIITEKRIEMEVAHGGKPTIVSIIRHTDWNPMTSTNIEFNIEYWCRPVRNLLKTQNLFQRGREVTINGFITGYDRTRHMIQVDIMAISVCSGPENINNSNPGPGTAESRTTRGGRVRLPRLAEILALTQQSVIPPMGATARAATQPPPDGRFAASSPAKRAKNST
;
A
#
# COMPACT_ATOMS: atom_id res chain seq x y z
N MET A 1 3.60 33.01 -16.39
CA MET A 1 3.90 31.56 -16.39
C MET A 1 3.42 31.02 -15.07
N SER A 2 2.34 30.23 -15.04
CA SER A 2 1.88 29.64 -13.78
C SER A 2 2.91 28.61 -13.33
N ASN A 3 3.37 28.74 -12.08
CA ASN A 3 4.13 27.70 -11.40
C ASN A 3 3.19 26.51 -11.19
N ALA A 4 3.07 25.65 -12.20
CA ALA A 4 2.52 24.33 -12.00
C ALA A 4 3.46 23.61 -11.04
N SER A 5 3.06 23.53 -9.77
CA SER A 5 3.67 22.65 -8.78
C SER A 5 4.01 21.33 -9.45
N ARG A 6 5.29 20.97 -9.53
CA ARG A 6 5.68 19.65 -10.04
C ARG A 6 5.22 18.64 -9.00
N HIS A 7 4.13 17.95 -9.30
CA HIS A 7 3.55 16.93 -8.43
C HIS A 7 4.54 15.76 -8.34
N SER A 8 4.91 15.39 -7.11
CA SER A 8 5.76 14.22 -6.86
C SER A 8 4.91 12.97 -6.95
N HIS A 9 5.42 11.99 -7.68
CA HIS A 9 4.83 10.70 -7.98
C HIS A 9 5.86 9.63 -7.61
N PRO A 10 5.99 9.30 -6.32
CA PRO A 10 7.06 8.44 -5.82
C PRO A 10 6.79 6.96 -6.13
N ALA A 11 7.85 6.16 -6.11
CA ALA A 11 7.78 4.71 -6.09
C ALA A 11 8.63 4.18 -4.93
N TYR A 12 8.11 3.21 -4.19
CA TYR A 12 8.77 2.58 -3.06
C TYR A 12 8.82 1.08 -3.24
N ALA A 13 9.98 0.47 -3.03
CA ALA A 13 10.14 -0.97 -2.97
C ALA A 13 10.30 -1.44 -1.52
N SER A 14 9.97 -2.70 -1.23
CA SER A 14 10.27 -3.35 0.04
C SER A 14 10.57 -4.83 -0.18
N ASN A 15 11.71 -5.28 0.34
CA ASN A 15 12.12 -6.68 0.36
C ASN A 15 13.25 -6.89 1.37
N ASN A 16 13.71 -8.13 1.51
CA ASN A 16 15.04 -8.44 1.98
C ASN A 16 16.01 -8.35 0.80
N PHE A 17 17.13 -7.66 1.00
CA PHE A 17 18.16 -7.46 -0.01
C PHE A 17 19.49 -8.00 0.48
N GLU A 18 20.18 -8.72 -0.39
CA GLU A 18 21.57 -9.13 -0.18
C GLU A 18 22.50 -7.97 -0.52
N VAL A 19 23.50 -7.73 0.31
CA VAL A 19 24.61 -6.83 -0.02
C VAL A 19 25.71 -7.64 -0.69
N THR A 20 25.86 -7.49 -2.00
CA THR A 20 26.79 -8.31 -2.79
C THR A 20 28.17 -7.67 -2.92
N GLY A 21 28.28 -6.36 -2.72
CA GLY A 21 29.55 -5.66 -2.83
C GLY A 21 29.50 -4.23 -2.29
N GLU A 22 30.68 -3.67 -2.01
CA GLU A 22 30.81 -2.24 -1.74
C GLU A 22 30.82 -1.47 -3.06
N HIS A 23 29.99 -0.44 -3.17
CA HIS A 23 30.11 0.49 -4.28
C HIS A 23 31.22 1.49 -3.94
N GLY A 24 32.22 1.62 -4.80
CA GLY A 24 33.50 2.30 -4.52
C GLY A 24 33.39 3.58 -3.67
N ASN A 25 34.35 3.74 -2.75
CA ASN A 25 34.45 4.72 -1.67
C ASN A 25 33.60 6.01 -1.84
N THR A 26 32.30 5.96 -1.49
CA THR A 26 31.38 7.10 -1.67
C THR A 26 31.42 8.11 -0.52
N LEU A 27 32.18 7.85 0.56
CA LEU A 27 32.32 8.78 1.67
C LEU A 27 33.58 9.64 1.52
N THR A 28 33.40 10.93 1.25
CA THR A 28 34.47 11.94 1.24
C THR A 28 34.61 12.70 2.56
N ALA A 29 33.68 12.50 3.50
CA ALA A 29 33.59 13.19 4.79
C ALA A 29 33.20 12.22 5.92
N GLN A 30 33.04 12.72 7.16
CA GLN A 30 32.61 11.92 8.31
C GLN A 30 31.19 11.33 8.19
N SER A 31 30.38 11.89 7.30
CA SER A 31 29.05 11.40 6.90
C SER A 31 28.77 11.72 5.43
N GLY A 32 27.88 10.96 4.81
CA GLY A 32 27.53 11.12 3.41
C GLY A 32 26.63 10.00 2.90
N PHE A 33 26.31 10.05 1.61
CA PHE A 33 25.62 8.94 0.96
C PHE A 33 26.58 7.77 0.78
N ARG A 34 26.23 6.63 1.37
CA ARG A 34 26.85 5.33 1.14
C ARG A 34 26.03 4.54 0.17
N THR A 35 26.69 3.98 -0.84
CA THR A 35 26.08 3.08 -1.80
C THR A 35 26.72 1.71 -1.68
N VAL A 36 25.89 0.67 -1.75
CA VAL A 36 26.33 -0.73 -1.84
C VAL A 36 25.62 -1.41 -3.00
N GLU A 37 26.23 -2.47 -3.50
CA GLU A 37 25.72 -3.27 -4.60
C GLU A 37 24.76 -4.33 -4.06
N SER A 38 23.68 -4.57 -4.82
CA SER A 38 22.63 -5.52 -4.47
C SER A 38 21.88 -5.93 -5.74
N GLY A 39 20.93 -6.85 -5.61
CA GLY A 39 20.10 -7.32 -6.71
C GLY A 39 18.64 -7.50 -6.34
N ILE A 40 17.81 -7.58 -7.38
CA ILE A 40 16.43 -8.07 -7.29
C ILE A 40 16.30 -9.33 -8.13
N ASN A 41 15.72 -10.37 -7.55
CA ASN A 41 15.53 -11.65 -8.23
C ASN A 41 14.14 -11.65 -8.87
N CYS A 42 14.10 -11.90 -10.18
CA CYS A 42 12.89 -11.88 -10.98
C CYS A 42 12.82 -13.13 -11.85
N SER A 43 11.65 -13.73 -12.01
CA SER A 43 11.45 -14.83 -12.97
C SER A 43 11.36 -14.36 -14.42
N GLY A 44 11.21 -13.05 -14.63
CA GLY A 44 11.01 -12.46 -15.95
C GLY A 44 9.55 -12.58 -16.39
N ILE A 45 9.00 -11.49 -16.91
CA ILE A 45 7.62 -11.51 -17.40
C ILE A 45 7.57 -12.27 -18.74
N GLY A 46 7.01 -13.48 -18.69
CA GLY A 46 6.71 -14.30 -19.87
C GLY A 46 7.87 -15.13 -20.41
N THR A 47 9.06 -15.05 -19.81
CA THR A 47 10.25 -15.82 -20.23
C THR A 47 10.59 -16.97 -19.30
N ASP A 48 10.12 -16.96 -18.04
CA ASP A 48 10.47 -17.92 -16.98
C ASP A 48 12.00 -18.10 -16.80
N GLU A 49 12.76 -17.08 -17.22
CA GLU A 49 14.21 -17.02 -17.09
C GLU A 49 14.55 -16.21 -15.86
N ALA A 50 14.69 -16.93 -14.74
CA ALA A 50 15.10 -16.32 -13.48
C ALA A 50 16.44 -15.59 -13.65
N ALA A 51 16.42 -14.28 -13.39
CA ALA A 51 17.58 -13.43 -13.46
C ALA A 51 17.64 -12.52 -12.24
N GLU A 52 18.85 -12.28 -11.77
CA GLU A 52 19.11 -11.21 -10.82
C GLU A 52 19.42 -9.92 -11.58
N HIS A 53 18.74 -8.84 -11.21
CA HIS A 53 18.95 -7.52 -11.78
C HIS A 53 19.63 -6.62 -10.76
N ALA A 54 20.80 -6.10 -11.13
CA ALA A 54 21.58 -5.23 -10.26
C ALA A 54 20.82 -3.95 -9.91
N ILE A 55 20.90 -3.57 -8.64
CA ILE A 55 20.43 -2.31 -8.07
C ILE A 55 21.52 -1.70 -7.18
N LEU A 56 21.37 -0.43 -6.82
CA LEU A 56 22.26 0.27 -5.89
C LEU A 56 21.48 0.68 -4.65
N LEU A 57 21.75 0.01 -3.52
CA LEU A 57 21.18 0.42 -2.23
C LEU A 57 21.95 1.64 -1.73
N THR A 58 21.26 2.72 -1.40
CA THR A 58 21.89 3.96 -0.96
C THR A 58 21.23 4.51 0.28
N ALA A 59 22.02 4.95 1.26
CA ALA A 59 21.53 5.67 2.42
C ALA A 59 22.50 6.74 2.87
N PHE A 60 21.99 7.77 3.53
CA PHE A 60 22.85 8.72 4.23
C PHE A 60 23.31 8.11 5.55
N SER A 61 24.62 7.97 5.77
CA SER A 61 25.17 7.39 6.98
C SER A 61 26.51 7.99 7.39
N GLY A 62 26.92 7.73 8.63
CA GLY A 62 28.22 8.13 9.17
C GLY A 62 29.36 7.18 8.80
N LEU A 63 30.58 7.53 9.20
CA LEU A 63 31.72 6.63 9.15
C LEU A 63 31.49 5.38 10.02
N GLY A 64 31.80 4.19 9.49
CA GLY A 64 31.65 2.92 10.20
C GLY A 64 30.20 2.41 10.34
N VAL A 65 29.21 3.12 9.77
CA VAL A 65 27.81 2.72 9.78
C VAL A 65 27.36 2.46 8.33
N GLY A 66 26.94 1.23 8.04
CA GLY A 66 26.50 0.83 6.72
C GLY A 66 25.96 -0.60 6.71
N LEU A 67 25.58 -1.05 5.52
CA LEU A 67 25.20 -2.44 5.29
C LEU A 67 26.47 -3.25 4.99
N SER A 68 26.56 -4.46 5.54
CA SER A 68 27.74 -5.34 5.40
C SER A 68 27.59 -6.30 4.23
N VAL A 69 28.66 -6.49 3.46
CA VAL A 69 28.71 -7.47 2.36
C VAL A 69 28.50 -8.89 2.89
N GLY A 70 27.71 -9.70 2.16
CA GLY A 70 27.34 -11.07 2.54
C GLY A 70 26.20 -11.16 3.55
N GLU A 71 25.62 -10.03 3.95
CA GLU A 71 24.50 -9.98 4.88
C GLU A 71 23.19 -9.55 4.18
N MET A 72 22.07 -9.99 4.75
CA MET A 72 20.71 -9.70 4.30
C MET A 72 20.06 -8.64 5.16
N TYR A 73 19.37 -7.70 4.52
CA TYR A 73 18.65 -6.63 5.21
C TYR A 73 17.23 -6.46 4.69
N GLY A 74 16.26 -6.45 5.61
CA GLY A 74 14.89 -6.03 5.33
C GLY A 74 14.83 -4.52 5.22
N LEU A 75 14.55 -4.01 4.02
CA LEU A 75 14.58 -2.59 3.70
C LEU A 75 13.28 -2.13 3.03
N LYS A 76 12.88 -0.90 3.36
CA LYS A 76 11.96 -0.12 2.54
C LYS A 76 12.74 0.98 1.84
N CYS A 77 12.69 0.98 0.51
CA CYS A 77 13.48 1.85 -0.34
C CYS A 77 12.56 2.74 -1.16
N LYS A 78 12.94 4.01 -1.33
CA LYS A 78 12.49 4.84 -2.44
C LYS A 78 13.25 4.44 -3.71
N ILE A 79 12.56 4.37 -4.83
CA ILE A 79 13.15 4.01 -6.12
C ILE A 79 13.45 5.29 -6.91
N ILE A 80 14.66 5.37 -7.46
CA ILE A 80 15.04 6.31 -8.52
C ILE A 80 15.62 5.48 -9.66
N ALA A 81 14.86 5.31 -10.74
CA ALA A 81 15.20 4.42 -11.85
C ALA A 81 15.21 5.18 -13.19
N PRO A 82 16.21 6.02 -13.51
CA PRO A 82 16.17 6.99 -14.62
C PRO A 82 16.05 6.42 -16.05
N ASN A 83 15.84 5.11 -16.21
CA ASN A 83 15.80 4.39 -17.49
C ASN A 83 17.05 4.60 -18.35
N LEU A 84 18.20 4.55 -17.69
CA LEU A 84 19.53 4.63 -18.30
C LEU A 84 20.20 3.24 -18.23
N PRO A 85 21.24 2.97 -19.05
CA PRO A 85 22.01 1.72 -19.02
C PRO A 85 22.91 1.60 -17.78
N ARG A 86 22.31 1.74 -16.60
CA ARG A 86 22.93 1.59 -15.29
C ARG A 86 21.91 1.11 -14.26
N PRO A 87 22.33 0.44 -13.18
CA PRO A 87 21.45 0.02 -12.10
C PRO A 87 20.61 1.19 -11.52
N PRO A 88 19.34 0.97 -11.16
CA PRO A 88 18.53 1.95 -10.45
C PRO A 88 18.98 2.10 -8.99
N TYR A 89 18.71 3.26 -8.40
CA TYR A 89 18.98 3.52 -6.98
C TYR A 89 17.78 3.21 -6.13
N PHE A 90 18.02 2.46 -5.06
CA PHE A 90 17.06 2.11 -4.02
C PHE A 90 17.53 2.80 -2.74
N ILE A 91 16.91 3.95 -2.46
CA ILE A 91 17.31 4.84 -1.38
C ILE A 91 16.55 4.46 -0.11
N HIS A 92 17.26 4.02 0.92
CA HIS A 92 16.66 3.63 2.20
C HIS A 92 17.11 4.57 3.34
N GLU A 93 16.40 4.48 4.45
CA GLU A 93 16.75 5.20 5.67
C GLU A 93 17.64 4.30 6.54
N MET A 94 18.88 4.74 6.83
CA MET A 94 19.85 3.89 7.53
C MET A 94 19.38 3.53 8.94
N SER A 95 18.60 4.39 9.59
CA SER A 95 18.04 4.13 10.92
C SER A 95 16.90 3.11 10.92
N HIS A 96 16.32 2.79 9.77
CA HIS A 96 15.17 1.90 9.62
C HIS A 96 15.49 0.71 8.71
N HIS A 97 16.30 -0.21 9.23
CA HIS A 97 16.58 -1.49 8.60
C HIS A 97 16.41 -2.63 9.61
N VAL A 98 16.19 -3.84 9.10
CA VAL A 98 16.24 -5.07 9.90
C VAL A 98 17.39 -5.90 9.36
N HIS A 99 18.41 -6.18 10.18
CA HIS A 99 19.42 -7.18 9.84
C HIS A 99 18.78 -8.57 9.98
N VAL A 100 18.75 -9.30 8.87
CA VAL A 100 18.04 -10.59 8.76
C VAL A 100 18.98 -11.77 8.98
N GLY A 101 20.29 -11.58 8.74
CA GLY A 101 21.33 -12.58 8.92
C GLY A 101 22.18 -12.75 7.66
N ASN A 102 22.98 -13.81 7.64
CA ASN A 102 23.91 -14.09 6.55
C ASN A 102 23.17 -14.57 5.29
N ALA A 103 23.58 -14.07 4.12
CA ALA A 103 22.96 -14.35 2.83
C ALA A 103 23.03 -15.82 2.42
N GLU A 104 24.14 -16.53 2.69
CA GLU A 104 24.30 -17.94 2.35
C GLU A 104 23.33 -18.85 3.13
N THR A 105 22.90 -18.41 4.31
CA THR A 105 22.01 -19.17 5.20
C THR A 105 20.56 -18.67 5.19
N PHE A 106 20.23 -17.69 4.35
CA PHE A 106 18.91 -17.10 4.30
C PHE A 106 17.87 -18.10 3.78
N PRO A 107 16.81 -18.42 4.55
CA PRO A 107 15.85 -19.48 4.19
C PRO A 107 14.72 -19.00 3.26
N GLY A 108 14.65 -17.70 2.95
CA GLY A 108 13.53 -17.12 2.21
C GLY A 108 13.71 -17.20 0.69
N ASN A 109 12.60 -17.19 -0.04
CA ASN A 109 12.60 -17.02 -1.50
C ASN A 109 12.50 -15.54 -1.86
N LEU A 110 13.44 -15.05 -2.67
CA LEU A 110 13.48 -13.65 -3.11
C LEU A 110 12.86 -13.43 -4.50
N ILE A 111 12.76 -14.48 -5.33
CA ILE A 111 12.25 -14.38 -6.70
C ILE A 111 10.81 -13.83 -6.66
N ASP A 112 10.56 -12.74 -7.39
CA ASP A 112 9.26 -12.09 -7.54
C ASP A 112 8.64 -11.58 -6.24
N ASN A 113 9.42 -11.47 -5.16
CA ASN A 113 8.94 -11.07 -3.83
C ASN A 113 9.32 -9.63 -3.46
N THR A 114 9.89 -8.86 -4.38
CA THR A 114 10.14 -7.42 -4.16
C THR A 114 8.85 -6.65 -4.33
N ALA A 115 8.19 -6.30 -3.22
CA ALA A 115 6.96 -5.52 -3.24
C ALA A 115 7.23 -4.09 -3.69
N ILE A 116 6.29 -3.50 -4.42
CA ILE A 116 6.33 -2.09 -4.85
C ILE A 116 5.00 -1.40 -4.56
N SER A 117 5.08 -0.17 -4.04
CA SER A 117 3.97 0.77 -3.88
C SER A 117 4.35 2.07 -4.56
N SER A 118 3.54 2.54 -5.49
CA SER A 118 3.88 3.71 -6.30
C SER A 118 2.67 4.57 -6.62
N THR A 119 2.92 5.83 -6.91
CA THR A 119 1.93 6.75 -7.48
C THR A 119 2.53 7.35 -8.74
N GLY A 120 1.75 7.51 -9.80
CA GLY A 120 2.24 8.00 -11.08
C GLY A 120 1.14 8.25 -12.10
N ILE A 121 1.55 8.80 -13.25
CA ILE A 121 0.65 9.13 -14.36
C ILE A 121 0.83 8.13 -15.49
N ILE A 122 -0.27 7.51 -15.92
CA ILE A 122 -0.25 6.57 -17.05
C ILE A 122 0.09 7.32 -18.34
N THR A 123 1.23 7.02 -18.94
CA THR A 123 1.67 7.65 -20.20
C THR A 123 1.38 6.78 -21.41
N GLU A 124 1.46 5.46 -21.25
CA GLU A 124 1.18 4.51 -22.33
C GLU A 124 0.34 3.35 -21.83
N LYS A 125 -0.39 2.74 -22.77
CA LYS A 125 -1.23 1.57 -22.54
C LYS A 125 -1.22 0.73 -23.80
N ARG A 126 -0.99 -0.57 -23.64
CA ARG A 126 -1.16 -1.58 -24.68
C ARG A 126 -1.84 -2.82 -24.10
N ILE A 127 -2.25 -3.71 -24.99
CA ILE A 127 -2.87 -4.99 -24.65
C ILE A 127 -1.95 -6.08 -25.15
N GLU A 128 -1.56 -6.98 -24.25
CA GLU A 128 -0.80 -8.18 -24.58
C GLU A 128 -1.69 -9.41 -24.38
N MET A 129 -1.53 -10.40 -25.26
CA MET A 129 -2.30 -11.65 -25.20
C MET A 129 -1.40 -12.74 -24.60
N GLU A 130 -1.54 -13.01 -23.31
CA GLU A 130 -0.65 -13.94 -22.62
C GLU A 130 -1.15 -15.39 -22.72
N VAL A 131 -0.31 -16.27 -23.27
CA VAL A 131 -0.59 -17.72 -23.36
C VAL A 131 -0.79 -18.32 -21.96
N ALA A 132 0.02 -17.90 -20.98
CA ALA A 132 -0.07 -18.32 -19.58
C ALA A 132 -1.44 -18.02 -18.93
N HIS A 133 -2.18 -17.06 -19.48
CA HIS A 133 -3.52 -16.71 -19.04
C HIS A 133 -4.62 -17.15 -20.00
N GLY A 134 -4.35 -18.18 -20.82
CA GLY A 134 -5.30 -18.74 -21.77
C GLY A 134 -5.63 -17.79 -22.92
N GLY A 135 -4.65 -16.96 -23.33
CA GLY A 135 -4.84 -15.97 -24.39
C GLY A 135 -5.81 -14.85 -23.99
N LYS A 136 -5.96 -14.55 -22.70
CA LYS A 136 -6.78 -13.43 -22.23
C LYS A 136 -5.99 -12.11 -22.30
N PRO A 137 -6.68 -10.98 -22.49
CA PRO A 137 -6.02 -9.68 -22.59
C PRO A 137 -5.44 -9.25 -21.23
N THR A 138 -4.14 -9.00 -21.21
CA THR A 138 -3.41 -8.32 -20.14
C THR A 138 -3.20 -6.87 -20.52
N ILE A 139 -3.51 -5.95 -19.62
CA ILE A 139 -3.19 -4.54 -19.85
C ILE A 139 -1.76 -4.29 -19.39
N VAL A 140 -0.94 -3.78 -20.29
CA VAL A 140 0.41 -3.33 -19.97
C VAL A 140 0.47 -1.81 -20.09
N SER A 141 0.87 -1.15 -19.02
CA SER A 141 0.92 0.31 -18.94
C SER A 141 2.31 0.80 -18.56
N ILE A 142 2.75 1.85 -19.23
CA ILE A 142 3.92 2.62 -18.77
C ILE A 142 3.40 3.76 -17.93
N ILE A 143 3.97 3.89 -16.73
CA ILE A 143 3.60 4.94 -15.79
C ILE A 143 4.84 5.76 -15.49
N ARG A 144 4.66 7.07 -15.61
CA ARG A 144 5.66 8.07 -15.36
C ARG A 144 5.61 8.47 -13.90
N HIS A 145 6.75 8.34 -13.25
CA HIS A 145 7.04 8.72 -11.89
C HIS A 145 7.95 9.94 -11.91
N THR A 146 7.86 10.77 -10.87
CA THR A 146 8.72 11.95 -10.73
C THR A 146 8.97 12.14 -9.26
N ASP A 147 10.23 12.12 -8.85
CA ASP A 147 10.56 12.27 -7.43
C ASP A 147 11.92 12.93 -7.24
N TRP A 148 12.14 13.50 -6.05
CA TRP A 148 13.35 14.20 -5.69
C TRP A 148 14.52 13.22 -5.48
N ASN A 149 15.61 13.38 -6.23
CA ASN A 149 16.84 12.64 -5.98
C ASN A 149 17.73 13.42 -5.00
N PRO A 150 17.94 12.94 -3.76
CA PRO A 150 18.74 13.66 -2.77
C PRO A 150 20.24 13.65 -3.10
N MET A 151 20.74 12.70 -3.89
CA MET A 151 22.16 12.63 -4.26
C MET A 151 22.54 13.71 -5.27
N THR A 152 21.64 14.02 -6.21
CA THR A 152 21.86 15.05 -7.24
C THR A 152 21.16 16.36 -6.93
N SER A 153 20.33 16.40 -5.88
CA SER A 153 19.48 17.54 -5.53
C SER A 153 18.62 18.03 -6.71
N THR A 154 17.98 17.10 -7.41
CA THR A 154 17.12 17.39 -8.56
C THR A 154 15.90 16.47 -8.59
N ASN A 155 14.77 16.95 -9.11
CA ASN A 155 13.65 16.07 -9.46
C ASN A 155 14.01 15.24 -10.69
N ILE A 156 13.87 13.93 -10.58
CA ILE A 156 14.12 12.97 -11.66
C ILE A 156 12.79 12.37 -12.08
N GLU A 157 12.59 12.32 -13.39
CA GLU A 157 11.48 11.59 -14.01
C GLU A 157 11.97 10.22 -14.47
N PHE A 158 11.13 9.21 -14.30
CA PHE A 158 11.38 7.87 -14.79
C PHE A 158 10.10 7.10 -15.03
N ASN A 159 10.20 6.02 -15.79
CA ASN A 159 9.11 5.15 -16.17
C ASN A 159 9.29 3.75 -15.59
N ILE A 160 8.17 3.16 -15.19
CA ILE A 160 8.06 1.76 -14.79
C ILE A 160 6.93 1.13 -15.62
N GLU A 161 7.12 -0.12 -16.04
CA GLU A 161 6.11 -0.88 -16.77
C GLU A 161 5.29 -1.75 -15.81
N TYR A 162 3.98 -1.69 -15.91
CA TYR A 162 3.04 -2.38 -15.03
C TYR A 162 2.15 -3.32 -15.83
N TRP A 163 2.05 -4.57 -15.37
CA TRP A 163 1.28 -5.64 -15.98
C TRP A 163 0.04 -5.94 -15.13
N CYS A 164 -1.13 -5.62 -15.66
CA CYS A 164 -2.41 -5.95 -15.05
C CYS A 164 -2.97 -7.22 -15.68
N ARG A 165 -2.72 -8.36 -15.06
CA ARG A 165 -3.17 -9.67 -15.56
C ARG A 165 -4.68 -9.88 -15.36
N PRO A 166 -5.36 -10.65 -16.22
CA PRO A 166 -6.81 -10.90 -16.16
C PRO A 166 -7.20 -11.95 -15.09
N VAL A 167 -6.65 -11.80 -13.89
CA VAL A 167 -6.97 -12.63 -12.72
C VAL A 167 -8.25 -12.13 -12.04
N ARG A 168 -8.93 -13.01 -11.29
CA ARG A 168 -10.28 -12.77 -10.76
C ARG A 168 -10.42 -11.45 -9.98
N ASN A 169 -9.42 -11.07 -9.22
CA ASN A 169 -9.38 -9.85 -8.41
C ASN A 169 -9.09 -8.57 -9.23
N LEU A 170 -8.49 -8.69 -10.42
CA LEU A 170 -8.10 -7.54 -11.26
C LEU A 170 -8.92 -7.42 -12.55
N LEU A 171 -9.75 -8.40 -12.87
CA LEU A 171 -10.54 -8.40 -14.11
C LEU A 171 -11.37 -7.12 -14.28
N LYS A 172 -11.92 -6.60 -13.18
CA LYS A 172 -12.72 -5.36 -13.19
C LYS A 172 -11.88 -4.07 -13.11
N THR A 173 -10.61 -4.13 -12.72
CA THR A 173 -9.75 -2.94 -12.57
C THR A 173 -9.07 -2.54 -13.88
N GLN A 174 -9.12 -3.39 -14.91
CA GLN A 174 -8.56 -3.12 -16.25
C GLN A 174 -9.06 -1.82 -16.89
N ASN A 175 -10.28 -1.41 -16.58
CA ASN A 175 -10.89 -0.17 -17.09
C ASN A 175 -10.30 1.10 -16.44
N LEU A 176 -9.59 0.97 -15.30
CA LEU A 176 -8.95 2.08 -14.60
C LEU A 176 -7.68 2.55 -15.30
N PHE A 177 -7.07 1.69 -16.12
CA PHE A 177 -5.89 2.02 -16.92
C PHE A 177 -6.29 2.90 -18.11
N GLN A 178 -6.21 4.21 -17.93
CA GLN A 178 -6.46 5.19 -18.98
C GLN A 178 -5.32 6.19 -19.01
N ARG A 179 -4.83 6.48 -20.21
CA ARG A 179 -3.74 7.44 -20.41
C ARG A 179 -4.12 8.79 -19.80
N GLY A 180 -3.17 9.41 -19.09
CA GLY A 180 -3.34 10.69 -18.40
C GLY A 180 -3.94 10.59 -17.00
N ARG A 181 -4.39 9.40 -16.55
CA ARG A 181 -4.85 9.24 -15.16
C ARG A 181 -3.67 9.12 -14.20
N GLU A 182 -3.80 9.82 -13.08
CA GLU A 182 -2.97 9.59 -11.91
C GLU A 182 -3.52 8.39 -11.12
N VAL A 183 -2.64 7.46 -10.80
CA VAL A 183 -3.00 6.20 -10.15
C VAL A 183 -2.00 5.87 -9.06
N THR A 184 -2.47 5.18 -8.03
CA THR A 184 -1.63 4.47 -7.06
C THR A 184 -1.67 2.98 -7.36
N ILE A 185 -0.50 2.34 -7.42
CA ILE A 185 -0.34 0.92 -7.75
C ILE A 185 0.44 0.22 -6.65
N ASN A 186 -0.02 -0.97 -6.29
CA ASN A 186 0.72 -1.93 -5.50
C ASN A 186 0.93 -3.19 -6.31
N GLY A 187 2.10 -3.80 -6.20
CA GLY A 187 2.46 -5.00 -6.94
C GLY A 187 3.78 -5.57 -6.51
N PHE A 188 4.36 -6.41 -7.37
CA PHE A 188 5.65 -7.04 -7.17
C PHE A 188 6.52 -6.84 -8.39
N ILE A 189 7.80 -6.54 -8.20
CA ILE A 189 8.76 -6.45 -9.29
C ILE A 189 9.10 -7.88 -9.73
N THR A 190 8.74 -8.21 -10.97
CA THR A 190 8.83 -9.57 -11.54
C THR A 190 9.66 -9.63 -12.81
N GLY A 191 10.19 -8.49 -13.26
CA GLY A 191 11.08 -8.44 -14.42
C GLY A 191 11.79 -7.11 -14.59
N TYR A 192 12.66 -7.06 -15.58
CA TYR A 192 13.38 -5.87 -16.00
C TYR A 192 13.58 -5.91 -17.51
N ASP A 193 13.07 -4.88 -18.20
CA ASP A 193 13.31 -4.69 -19.62
C ASP A 193 14.71 -4.10 -19.83
N ARG A 194 15.63 -4.92 -20.32
CA ARG A 194 17.02 -4.53 -20.58
C ARG A 194 17.18 -3.53 -21.73
N THR A 195 16.25 -3.51 -22.68
CA THR A 195 16.30 -2.63 -23.86
C THR A 195 15.86 -1.22 -23.49
N ARG A 196 14.79 -1.11 -22.69
CA ARG A 196 14.24 0.18 -22.23
C ARG A 196 14.76 0.60 -20.86
N HIS A 197 15.55 -0.25 -20.19
CA HIS A 197 16.04 -0.06 -18.82
C HIS A 197 14.91 0.22 -17.82
N MET A 198 13.82 -0.54 -17.92
CA MET A 198 12.61 -0.34 -17.11
C MET A 198 12.35 -1.52 -16.20
N ILE A 199 12.03 -1.21 -14.95
CA ILE A 199 11.46 -2.17 -14.00
C ILE A 199 10.09 -2.61 -14.54
N GLN A 200 9.80 -3.91 -14.42
CA GLN A 200 8.51 -4.49 -14.76
C GLN A 200 7.83 -5.04 -13.51
N VAL A 201 6.57 -4.67 -13.33
CA VAL A 201 5.79 -4.94 -12.12
C VAL A 201 4.56 -5.75 -12.47
N ASP A 202 4.34 -6.86 -11.77
CA ASP A 202 3.04 -7.53 -11.75
C ASP A 202 2.14 -6.86 -10.71
N ILE A 203 0.95 -6.45 -11.13
CA ILE A 203 0.06 -5.65 -10.30
C ILE A 203 -0.72 -6.55 -9.35
N MET A 204 -0.82 -6.11 -8.10
CA MET A 204 -1.70 -6.70 -7.09
C MET A 204 -2.95 -5.84 -6.85
N ALA A 205 -2.80 -4.50 -6.88
CA ALA A 205 -3.90 -3.56 -6.66
C ALA A 205 -3.64 -2.22 -7.35
N ILE A 206 -4.73 -1.53 -7.71
CA ILE A 206 -4.70 -0.20 -8.32
C ILE A 206 -5.85 0.64 -7.78
N SER A 207 -5.57 1.93 -7.56
CA SER A 207 -6.54 2.95 -7.18
C SER A 207 -6.34 4.19 -8.06
N VAL A 208 -7.43 4.84 -8.47
CA VAL A 208 -7.37 6.12 -9.21
C VAL A 208 -7.30 7.25 -8.19
N CYS A 209 -6.40 8.20 -8.39
CA CYS A 209 -6.32 9.40 -7.56
C CYS A 209 -7.42 10.38 -7.99
N SER A 210 -8.22 10.87 -7.04
CA SER A 210 -9.34 11.80 -7.29
C SER A 210 -8.96 13.28 -7.12
N GLY A 211 -7.71 13.58 -6.75
CA GLY A 211 -7.27 14.92 -6.37
C GLY A 211 -7.80 15.36 -4.99
N PRO A 212 -7.56 16.62 -4.58
CA PRO A 212 -8.02 17.13 -3.29
C PRO A 212 -9.55 17.19 -3.23
N GLU A 213 -10.11 16.62 -2.16
CA GLU A 213 -11.54 16.69 -1.85
C GLU A 213 -11.80 17.81 -0.82
N ASN A 214 -12.87 18.58 -1.02
CA ASN A 214 -13.31 19.56 -0.02
C ASN A 214 -14.03 18.84 1.12
N ILE A 215 -13.32 18.59 2.22
CA ILE A 215 -13.88 17.98 3.41
C ILE A 215 -14.59 19.08 4.23
N ASN A 216 -15.91 19.00 4.33
CA ASN A 216 -16.67 19.80 5.28
C ASN A 216 -16.46 19.23 6.68
N ASN A 217 -15.87 20.00 7.60
CA ASN A 217 -15.58 19.56 8.96
C ASN A 217 -16.87 19.18 9.71
N SER A 218 -17.06 17.90 10.00
CA SER A 218 -17.93 17.46 11.09
C SER A 218 -17.12 17.38 12.39
N ASN A 219 -17.67 17.95 13.48
CA ASN A 219 -17.01 18.00 14.79
C ASN A 219 -16.74 16.57 15.32
N PRO A 220 -15.49 16.21 15.65
CA PRO A 220 -15.20 14.93 16.29
C PRO A 220 -15.61 14.96 17.76
N GLY A 221 -16.40 13.98 18.20
CA GLY A 221 -16.67 13.72 19.61
C GLY A 221 -15.43 13.17 20.33
N PRO A 222 -15.37 13.25 21.68
CA PRO A 222 -14.18 12.90 22.45
C PRO A 222 -13.93 11.39 22.48
N GLY A 223 -12.76 10.95 22.02
CA GLY A 223 -12.30 9.55 22.10
C GLY A 223 -11.33 9.34 23.26
N THR A 224 -11.69 8.45 24.18
CA THR A 224 -10.81 7.93 25.24
C THR A 224 -10.26 6.57 24.83
N ALA A 225 -8.96 6.46 24.55
CA ALA A 225 -8.30 5.16 24.38
C ALA A 225 -6.88 5.19 24.95
N GLU A 226 -6.65 4.37 25.98
CA GLU A 226 -5.35 4.16 26.60
C GLU A 226 -4.41 3.34 25.70
N SER A 227 -3.12 3.71 25.67
CA SER A 227 -2.09 3.10 24.83
C SER A 227 -1.60 1.77 25.39
N ARG A 228 -1.76 0.68 24.61
CA ARG A 228 -1.40 -0.71 24.99
C ARG A 228 -0.05 -1.17 24.43
N THR A 229 1.00 -0.38 24.56
CA THR A 229 2.32 -0.70 23.98
C THR A 229 3.20 -1.55 24.92
N THR A 230 3.93 -2.51 24.35
CA THR A 230 5.01 -3.24 25.06
C THR A 230 6.38 -2.55 24.85
N ARG A 231 7.41 -2.93 25.63
CA ARG A 231 8.77 -2.35 25.60
C ARG A 231 9.46 -2.41 24.22
N GLY A 232 9.02 -3.27 23.30
CA GLY A 232 9.47 -3.33 21.90
C GLY A 232 8.54 -2.64 20.90
N GLY A 233 7.67 -1.74 21.35
CA GLY A 233 6.72 -0.99 20.50
C GLY A 233 5.52 -1.81 20.01
N ARG A 234 5.44 -3.11 20.33
CA ARG A 234 4.36 -3.98 19.87
C ARG A 234 3.11 -3.81 20.74
N VAL A 235 1.99 -3.44 20.15
CA VAL A 235 0.65 -3.63 20.73
C VAL A 235 0.14 -4.99 20.27
N ARG A 236 -0.15 -5.92 21.19
CA ARG A 236 -0.76 -7.20 20.80
C ARG A 236 -2.25 -6.97 20.56
N LEU A 237 -2.74 -7.37 19.39
CA LEU A 237 -4.17 -7.52 19.19
C LEU A 237 -4.67 -8.62 20.16
N PRO A 238 -5.79 -8.39 20.87
CA PRO A 238 -6.49 -9.49 21.54
C PRO A 238 -6.75 -10.60 20.52
N ARG A 239 -6.75 -11.86 20.95
CA ARG A 239 -7.05 -12.96 20.02
C ARG A 239 -8.42 -12.71 19.41
N LEU A 240 -8.63 -13.08 18.14
CA LEU A 240 -9.90 -12.86 17.44
C LEU A 240 -11.10 -13.39 18.24
N ALA A 241 -10.92 -14.52 18.95
CA ALA A 241 -11.91 -15.07 19.87
C ALA A 241 -12.29 -14.13 21.03
N GLU A 242 -11.32 -13.40 21.59
CA GLU A 242 -11.53 -12.41 22.66
C GLU A 242 -12.24 -11.17 22.11
N ILE A 243 -11.90 -10.73 20.89
CA ILE A 243 -12.57 -9.61 20.21
C ILE A 243 -14.06 -9.94 19.97
N LEU A 244 -14.34 -11.15 19.50
CA LEU A 244 -15.70 -11.63 19.24
C LEU A 244 -16.50 -11.82 20.54
N ALA A 245 -15.86 -12.24 21.63
CA ALA A 245 -16.48 -12.35 22.95
C ALA A 245 -16.86 -10.97 23.52
N LEU A 246 -16.03 -9.95 23.32
CA LEU A 246 -16.30 -8.57 23.74
C LEU A 246 -17.44 -7.92 22.93
N THR A 247 -17.67 -8.34 21.68
CA THR A 247 -18.79 -7.83 20.87
C THR A 247 -20.14 -8.41 21.25
N GLN A 248 -20.19 -9.54 21.98
CA GLN A 248 -21.43 -10.14 22.46
C GLN A 248 -21.92 -9.56 23.80
N GLN A 249 -21.08 -8.83 24.55
CA GLN A 249 -21.44 -8.27 25.86
C GLN A 249 -22.07 -6.86 25.81
N SER A 250 -22.11 -6.19 24.65
CA SER A 250 -22.71 -4.84 24.52
C SER A 250 -24.18 -4.86 24.08
N VAL A 251 -24.96 -5.87 24.48
CA VAL A 251 -26.43 -5.80 24.40
C VAL A 251 -26.91 -5.06 25.64
N ILE A 252 -27.21 -3.77 25.48
CA ILE A 252 -27.84 -2.93 26.49
C ILE A 252 -29.18 -3.59 26.90
N PRO A 253 -29.43 -3.90 28.18
CA PRO A 253 -30.74 -4.38 28.60
C PRO A 253 -31.78 -3.23 28.53
N PRO A 254 -33.05 -3.50 28.19
CA PRO A 254 -34.08 -2.48 28.20
C PRO A 254 -34.29 -1.99 29.64
N MET A 255 -34.28 -0.66 29.81
CA MET A 255 -34.63 0.01 31.06
C MET A 255 -36.02 -0.44 31.54
N GLY A 256 -36.06 -1.31 32.55
CA GLY A 256 -37.26 -1.62 33.30
C GLY A 256 -37.66 -0.44 34.18
N ALA A 257 -38.84 0.13 33.94
CA ALA A 257 -39.44 1.12 34.81
C ALA A 257 -39.77 0.50 36.18
N THR A 258 -39.20 1.07 37.23
CA THR A 258 -39.44 0.71 38.63
C THR A 258 -40.86 1.05 39.06
N ALA A 259 -41.57 0.07 39.61
CA ALA A 259 -42.83 0.25 40.33
C ALA A 259 -42.59 0.36 41.84
N ARG A 260 -43.24 1.34 42.49
CA ARG A 260 -43.72 1.41 43.91
C ARG A 260 -44.26 2.84 44.12
N ALA A 261 -45.33 3.14 44.86
CA ALA A 261 -46.27 2.38 45.66
C ALA A 261 -47.57 3.20 45.80
N ALA A 262 -48.64 2.56 46.28
CA ALA A 262 -50.01 3.04 46.34
C ALA A 262 -50.32 4.11 47.41
N THR A 263 -51.29 4.97 47.11
CA THR A 263 -52.26 5.55 48.07
C THR A 263 -53.63 5.69 47.37
N GLN A 264 -54.68 5.19 48.02
CA GLN A 264 -56.13 5.32 47.72
C GLN A 264 -56.75 6.28 48.78
N PRO A 265 -58.06 6.66 48.80
CA PRO A 265 -59.20 6.63 47.84
C PRO A 265 -59.96 8.03 47.87
N PRO A 266 -61.29 8.26 47.62
CA PRO A 266 -62.43 7.40 47.26
C PRO A 266 -63.39 8.04 46.18
N PRO A 267 -64.73 7.76 46.08
CA PRO A 267 -65.41 7.50 44.80
C PRO A 267 -66.50 8.54 44.44
N ASP A 268 -67.07 8.44 43.24
CA ASP A 268 -68.50 8.59 42.91
C ASP A 268 -68.76 9.19 41.51
N GLY A 269 -69.73 8.58 40.80
CA GLY A 269 -70.70 9.37 40.04
C GLY A 269 -70.72 9.29 38.50
N ARG A 270 -71.48 8.31 37.99
CA ARG A 270 -72.66 8.48 37.10
C ARG A 270 -72.54 8.72 35.56
N PHE A 271 -73.29 7.84 34.85
CA PHE A 271 -74.03 7.98 33.55
C PHE A 271 -73.23 8.30 32.27
N ALA A 272 -73.59 7.95 31.02
CA ALA A 272 -74.51 7.03 30.34
C ALA A 272 -74.13 7.11 28.83
N ALA A 273 -73.88 5.98 28.13
CA ALA A 273 -74.70 5.42 27.05
C ALA A 273 -75.11 6.35 25.89
N SER A 274 -74.63 6.07 24.66
CA SER A 274 -75.48 5.81 23.48
C SER A 274 -74.66 5.32 22.26
N SER A 275 -75.25 4.35 21.56
CA SER A 275 -74.87 3.70 20.29
C SER A 275 -75.78 4.25 19.16
N PRO A 276 -75.89 3.69 17.92
CA PRO A 276 -74.94 3.00 17.01
C PRO A 276 -75.15 3.33 15.49
N ALA A 277 -74.47 2.55 14.61
CA ALA A 277 -74.88 2.06 13.26
C ALA A 277 -74.81 3.04 12.05
N LYS A 278 -74.59 2.70 10.76
CA LYS A 278 -74.52 1.48 9.88
C LYS A 278 -73.94 1.96 8.51
N ARG A 279 -73.04 1.26 7.79
CA ARG A 279 -73.22 0.27 6.67
C ARG A 279 -73.04 0.81 5.22
N ALA A 280 -72.41 -0.05 4.39
CA ALA A 280 -72.44 -0.22 2.91
C ALA A 280 -71.46 0.63 2.05
N LYS A 281 -70.45 0.03 1.38
CA LYS A 281 -70.43 -0.72 0.09
C LYS A 281 -70.66 0.17 -1.16
N ASN A 282 -69.63 0.37 -1.99
CA ASN A 282 -69.50 -0.33 -3.29
C ASN A 282 -68.22 0.05 -4.05
N SER A 283 -67.70 -0.96 -4.74
CA SER A 283 -66.66 -0.97 -5.75
C SER A 283 -67.15 -0.42 -7.10
N THR A 284 -66.23 0.16 -7.86
CA THR A 284 -66.13 -0.04 -9.31
C THR A 284 -64.67 -0.20 -9.66
#